data_AF-A0A6H9GLM2-F1
#
_entry.id   AF-A0A6H9GLM2-F1
#
_cell.length_a   1.000
_cell.length_b   1.000
_cell.length_c   1.000
_cell.angle_alpha   90.00
_cell.angle_beta   90.00
_cell.angle_gamma   90.00
#
_symmetry.space_group_name_H-M   'P 1'
#
loop_
_entity.id
_entity.type
_entity.pdbx_description
1 polymer ?
#
loop_
_entity_poly.entity_id
_entity_poly.type
_entity_poly.pdbx_seq_one_letter_code
_entity_poly.pdbx_strand_id
1 'polypeptide(L)'
;MLTRVPEEIRRAEKAIDFGEFFSQEPLKFQFYYGENNQAEIINTIYLEDGNKPLTLYLEVFNDSTEVVELKAFSQRLATVQAGGSQAASAKKCHFQLRWEKDLGLKPSEIDIEESEKSKWQVNYDEEERFFSIYFLHKSGLTLQPFGKIRLGFLKLTANNRTVKSSNVELLYGGKNLVVTGVNQDTIEDEISSRIAVSVINYPGKTQIPLQFRMLGSNKILNDGTSQNTLKLKVINSPLSNNARPILLLDKSSKFIVSFEKGTHADALVATDSQLSNVQIKVTDTNSWILTHNANSTEWSFTPKPSAIFPSKQLTAGQGIELTISNLVTNSASGLACIYIDYQNIGSYPDGRLVIPIEKTPLLYSGSQVGIGTKTFDRETTKLKVNGDIVLGKDETNKKFIFHSRTAEGDGGDFLQITHDKNDNNWDWDQGITLKRGGNVGIGTTTPAAKLHVNGGNAVITGKVGIGITNPTAKLHVNDGDAVISGKVGIGTTTPAAKLHVDGGDAVIGGKVAIRTTNPQIDLWHRTS
;
A
#
# COMPACT_ATOMS: atom_id res chain seq x y z
N MET A 1 -66.15 -8.58 27.62
CA MET A 1 -66.74 -8.22 26.31
C MET A 1 -66.01 -8.99 25.25
N LEU A 2 -66.73 -9.89 24.59
CA LEU A 2 -66.32 -10.51 23.34
C LEU A 2 -66.18 -9.45 22.24
N THR A 3 -65.18 -9.58 21.38
CA THR A 3 -65.36 -9.23 19.97
C THR A 3 -65.01 -10.45 19.13
N ARG A 4 -66.08 -11.04 18.58
CA ARG A 4 -66.10 -12.08 17.56
C ARG A 4 -65.27 -11.63 16.36
N VAL A 5 -64.40 -12.51 15.86
CA VAL A 5 -63.91 -12.44 14.48
C VAL A 5 -65.12 -12.69 13.55
N PRO A 6 -65.34 -11.87 12.50
CA PRO A 6 -66.47 -11.99 11.59
C PRO A 6 -66.54 -13.35 10.87
N GLU A 7 -67.77 -13.82 10.64
CA GLU A 7 -68.11 -15.13 10.07
C GLU A 7 -67.68 -15.31 8.60
N GLU A 8 -67.24 -14.22 7.95
CA GLU A 8 -66.74 -14.19 6.57
C GLU A 8 -65.30 -14.71 6.44
N ILE A 9 -64.52 -14.76 7.54
CA ILE A 9 -63.18 -15.38 7.55
C ILE A 9 -63.25 -16.90 7.73
N ARG A 10 -64.40 -17.44 8.17
CA ARG A 10 -64.58 -18.87 8.48
C ARG A 10 -65.05 -19.73 7.30
N ARG A 11 -65.10 -19.17 6.08
CA ARG A 11 -65.38 -19.91 4.84
C ARG A 11 -64.30 -19.68 3.79
N ALA A 12 -63.07 -20.05 4.14
CA ALA A 12 -62.03 -20.40 3.17
C ALA A 12 -61.11 -21.54 3.64
N GLU A 13 -61.50 -22.30 4.67
CA GLU A 13 -60.94 -23.63 4.92
C GLU A 13 -61.60 -24.63 3.94
N LYS A 14 -61.45 -24.37 2.64
CA LYS A 14 -61.28 -25.49 1.71
C LYS A 14 -59.93 -26.05 2.12
N ALA A 15 -59.94 -27.20 2.78
CA ALA A 15 -58.75 -28.01 2.97
C ALA A 15 -57.97 -27.97 1.65
N ILE A 16 -56.82 -27.30 1.66
CA ILE A 16 -55.79 -27.59 0.68
C ILE A 16 -55.45 -29.04 1.00
N ASP A 17 -55.80 -29.93 0.08
CA ASP A 17 -55.34 -31.30 0.13
C ASP A 17 -53.82 -31.26 0.05
N PHE A 18 -53.16 -31.35 1.20
CA PHE A 18 -51.70 -31.43 1.29
C PHE A 18 -51.17 -32.74 0.68
N GLY A 19 -52.04 -33.64 0.22
CA GLY A 19 -51.69 -34.87 -0.50
C GLY A 19 -51.13 -34.63 -1.90
N GLU A 20 -51.39 -33.49 -2.54
CA GLU A 20 -50.89 -33.19 -3.89
C GLU A 20 -49.71 -32.20 -3.93
N PHE A 21 -49.27 -31.67 -2.78
CA PHE A 21 -48.15 -30.70 -2.72
C PHE A 21 -46.77 -31.34 -2.50
N PHE A 22 -46.72 -32.66 -2.32
CA PHE A 22 -45.49 -33.43 -2.40
C PHE A 22 -45.48 -34.16 -3.74
N SER A 23 -45.10 -33.47 -4.81
CA SER A 23 -44.30 -34.15 -5.83
C SER A 23 -43.05 -34.64 -5.09
N GLN A 24 -43.07 -35.86 -4.57
CA GLN A 24 -41.89 -36.49 -4.02
C GLN A 24 -40.92 -36.55 -5.19
N GLU A 25 -39.90 -35.68 -5.20
CA GLU A 25 -38.77 -35.79 -6.13
C GLU A 25 -38.20 -37.20 -5.97
N PRO A 26 -38.49 -38.15 -6.89
CA PRO A 26 -38.20 -39.54 -6.61
C PRO A 26 -36.70 -39.79 -6.58
N LEU A 27 -35.90 -39.02 -7.33
CA LEU A 27 -34.44 -39.10 -7.30
C LEU A 27 -33.84 -37.91 -6.56
N LYS A 28 -33.04 -38.22 -5.54
CA LYS A 28 -32.15 -37.30 -4.85
C LYS A 28 -30.70 -37.74 -5.02
N PHE A 29 -29.77 -36.89 -4.63
CA PHE A 29 -28.35 -37.23 -4.68
C PHE A 29 -27.58 -36.74 -3.46
N GLN A 30 -26.40 -37.30 -3.25
CA GLN A 30 -25.46 -36.85 -2.24
C GLN A 30 -24.02 -37.18 -2.64
N PHE A 31 -23.06 -36.48 -2.05
CA PHE A 31 -21.64 -36.76 -2.19
C PHE A 31 -21.06 -37.32 -0.89
N TYR A 32 -20.06 -38.20 -1.00
CA TYR A 32 -19.33 -38.71 0.17
C TYR A 32 -17.91 -39.18 -0.16
N TYR A 33 -17.12 -39.36 0.91
CA TYR A 33 -15.79 -39.99 0.89
C TYR A 33 -15.80 -41.40 1.49
N GLY A 34 -14.94 -42.29 0.97
CA GLY A 34 -14.65 -43.61 1.58
C GLY A 34 -15.30 -44.83 0.90
N GLU A 35 -14.85 -46.03 1.28
CA GLU A 35 -15.44 -47.31 0.89
C GLU A 35 -16.56 -47.74 1.85
N ASN A 36 -17.41 -48.68 1.40
CA ASN A 36 -18.63 -49.10 2.11
C ASN A 36 -18.34 -49.42 3.59
N ASN A 37 -18.90 -48.59 4.48
CA ASN A 37 -18.97 -48.65 5.96
C ASN A 37 -18.33 -47.47 6.72
N GLN A 38 -17.65 -46.53 6.06
CA GLN A 38 -17.18 -45.26 6.65
C GLN A 38 -17.49 -44.05 5.75
N ALA A 39 -18.68 -44.03 5.14
CA ALA A 39 -19.09 -42.94 4.25
C ALA A 39 -19.49 -41.70 5.07
N GLU A 40 -18.73 -40.61 4.91
CA GLU A 40 -19.10 -39.30 5.45
C GLU A 40 -19.83 -38.49 4.37
N ILE A 41 -21.12 -38.22 4.60
CA ILE A 41 -21.93 -37.37 3.71
C ILE A 41 -21.36 -35.96 3.77
N ILE A 42 -21.00 -35.39 2.62
CA ILE A 42 -20.34 -34.10 2.55
C ILE A 42 -21.05 -33.14 1.60
N ASN A 43 -21.28 -31.93 2.11
CA ASN A 43 -21.57 -30.74 1.29
C ASN A 43 -20.29 -29.93 1.03
N THR A 44 -19.14 -30.42 1.48
CA THR A 44 -17.83 -29.78 1.32
C THR A 44 -16.81 -30.79 0.83
N ILE A 45 -16.34 -30.60 -0.40
CA ILE A 45 -15.33 -31.41 -1.06
C ILE A 45 -13.95 -30.84 -0.70
N TYR A 46 -13.19 -31.55 0.14
CA TYR A 46 -11.80 -31.27 0.44
C TYR A 46 -10.89 -31.89 -0.63
N LEU A 47 -10.14 -31.07 -1.34
CA LEU A 47 -9.14 -31.52 -2.30
C LEU A 47 -7.75 -31.29 -1.71
N GLU A 48 -6.89 -32.32 -1.76
CA GLU A 48 -5.47 -32.16 -1.45
C GLU A 48 -4.70 -31.67 -2.69
N ASP A 49 -3.69 -30.83 -2.47
CA ASP A 49 -2.73 -30.42 -3.49
C ASP A 49 -1.71 -31.54 -3.80
N GLY A 50 -1.36 -31.69 -5.09
CA GLY A 50 -0.37 -32.65 -5.59
C GLY A 50 -0.93 -33.75 -6.50
N ASN A 51 -0.14 -34.79 -6.76
CA ASN A 51 -0.51 -35.94 -7.60
C ASN A 51 -1.27 -37.03 -6.81
N LYS A 52 -1.97 -36.68 -5.74
CA LYS A 52 -2.82 -37.60 -4.99
C LYS A 52 -4.28 -37.39 -5.43
N PRO A 53 -4.76 -38.10 -6.46
CA PRO A 53 -6.12 -37.93 -6.93
C PRO A 53 -7.10 -38.39 -5.84
N LEU A 54 -8.07 -37.54 -5.54
CA LEU A 54 -9.19 -37.89 -4.68
C LEU A 54 -10.25 -38.64 -5.50
N THR A 55 -10.87 -39.63 -4.87
CA THR A 55 -12.09 -40.27 -5.39
C THR A 55 -13.28 -39.72 -4.61
N LEU A 56 -14.19 -39.07 -5.32
CA LEU A 56 -15.45 -38.54 -4.79
C LEU A 56 -16.59 -39.44 -5.27
N TYR A 57 -17.47 -39.88 -4.39
CA TYR A 57 -18.61 -40.69 -4.81
C TYR A 57 -19.87 -39.85 -4.93
N LEU A 58 -20.51 -39.90 -6.10
CA LEU A 58 -21.89 -39.46 -6.30
C LEU A 58 -22.81 -40.64 -6.02
N GLU A 59 -23.75 -40.45 -5.10
CA GLU A 59 -24.88 -41.35 -4.91
C GLU A 59 -26.15 -40.70 -5.45
N VAL A 60 -26.84 -41.36 -6.36
CA VAL A 60 -28.20 -40.97 -6.78
C VAL A 60 -29.14 -42.04 -6.25
N PHE A 61 -30.11 -41.68 -5.42
CA PHE A 61 -30.97 -42.63 -4.74
C PHE A 61 -32.44 -42.31 -4.90
N ASN A 62 -33.25 -43.38 -4.88
CA ASN A 62 -34.69 -43.30 -4.94
C ASN A 62 -35.24 -43.00 -3.54
N ASP A 63 -35.66 -41.77 -3.29
CA ASP A 63 -36.24 -41.33 -2.01
C ASP A 63 -37.77 -41.52 -1.95
N SER A 64 -38.36 -42.11 -3.00
CA SER A 64 -39.80 -42.41 -3.04
C SER A 64 -40.11 -43.80 -2.51
N THR A 65 -41.38 -44.03 -2.17
CA THR A 65 -41.92 -45.35 -1.81
C THR A 65 -42.20 -46.24 -3.02
N GLU A 66 -42.09 -45.70 -4.24
CA GLU A 66 -42.37 -46.38 -5.49
C GLU A 66 -41.06 -46.80 -6.19
N VAL A 67 -41.15 -47.74 -7.13
CA VAL A 67 -39.99 -48.11 -7.97
C VAL A 67 -39.72 -47.01 -8.99
N VAL A 68 -38.44 -46.69 -9.22
CA VAL A 68 -38.01 -45.80 -10.31
C VAL A 68 -37.29 -46.63 -11.38
N GLU A 69 -37.75 -46.56 -12.62
CA GLU A 69 -37.13 -47.26 -13.74
C GLU A 69 -36.49 -46.27 -14.72
N LEU A 70 -35.19 -46.47 -14.94
CA LEU A 70 -34.40 -45.85 -15.99
C LEU A 70 -34.53 -46.72 -17.24
N LYS A 71 -35.32 -46.26 -18.23
CA LYS A 71 -35.61 -47.05 -19.44
C LYS A 71 -34.35 -47.30 -20.27
N ALA A 72 -34.22 -48.52 -20.79
CA ALA A 72 -33.13 -48.85 -21.70
C ALA A 72 -33.25 -48.06 -23.02
N PHE A 73 -32.13 -47.57 -23.54
CA PHE A 73 -32.10 -46.92 -24.84
C PHE A 73 -31.81 -47.96 -25.93
N SER A 74 -32.78 -48.21 -26.82
CA SER A 74 -32.80 -49.36 -27.73
C SER A 74 -31.86 -49.28 -28.95
N GLN A 75 -31.04 -48.24 -29.09
CA GLN A 75 -30.12 -48.04 -30.22
C GLN A 75 -28.64 -48.14 -29.81
N ARG A 76 -27.77 -48.55 -30.74
CA ARG A 76 -26.32 -48.68 -30.53
C ARG A 76 -25.70 -47.33 -30.15
N LEU A 77 -25.18 -47.24 -28.93
CA LEU A 77 -24.62 -46.03 -28.32
C LEU A 77 -23.21 -45.71 -28.86
N ALA A 78 -22.88 -44.42 -29.03
CA ALA A 78 -21.54 -43.96 -29.42
C ALA A 78 -20.59 -43.87 -28.21
N THR A 79 -19.27 -43.90 -28.40
CA THR A 79 -18.31 -43.75 -27.30
C THR A 79 -18.13 -42.28 -26.88
N VAL A 80 -17.69 -42.03 -25.65
CA VAL A 80 -17.45 -40.70 -25.06
C VAL A 80 -16.56 -39.79 -25.94
N GLN A 81 -15.57 -40.38 -26.64
CA GLN A 81 -14.67 -39.64 -27.53
C GLN A 81 -15.23 -39.31 -28.92
N ALA A 82 -16.37 -39.89 -29.32
CA ALA A 82 -16.83 -39.86 -30.70
C ALA A 82 -17.84 -38.73 -31.01
N GLY A 83 -18.35 -38.00 -30.01
CA GLY A 83 -19.20 -36.81 -30.18
C GLY A 83 -20.43 -36.99 -31.09
N GLY A 84 -20.82 -38.23 -31.40
CA GLY A 84 -21.85 -38.54 -32.40
C GLY A 84 -23.26 -38.30 -31.87
N SER A 85 -24.25 -38.34 -32.77
CA SER A 85 -25.69 -38.15 -32.47
C SER A 85 -26.31 -39.13 -31.45
N GLN A 86 -25.52 -40.10 -30.97
CA GLN A 86 -25.88 -41.15 -30.01
C GLN A 86 -25.08 -41.06 -28.69
N ALA A 87 -24.45 -39.93 -28.40
CA ALA A 87 -23.83 -39.63 -27.11
C ALA A 87 -24.86 -39.20 -26.07
N ALA A 88 -24.53 -39.40 -24.79
CA ALA A 88 -25.30 -38.82 -23.69
C ALA A 88 -25.36 -37.29 -23.85
N SER A 89 -26.53 -36.70 -23.67
CA SER A 89 -26.75 -35.26 -23.90
C SER A 89 -27.97 -34.78 -23.10
N ALA A 90 -28.23 -33.47 -23.10
CA ALA A 90 -29.39 -32.89 -22.43
C ALA A 90 -30.72 -33.53 -22.85
N LYS A 91 -30.84 -34.02 -24.09
CA LYS A 91 -32.06 -34.69 -24.59
C LYS A 91 -32.03 -36.22 -24.44
N LYS A 92 -30.87 -36.79 -24.09
CA LYS A 92 -30.60 -38.23 -24.06
C LYS A 92 -29.76 -38.58 -22.84
N CYS A 93 -30.37 -38.46 -21.67
CA CYS A 93 -29.78 -38.87 -20.40
C CYS A 93 -30.90 -39.30 -19.45
N HIS A 94 -30.58 -40.18 -18.51
CA HIS A 94 -31.46 -40.50 -17.39
C HIS A 94 -31.45 -39.38 -16.36
N PHE A 95 -30.26 -38.86 -16.07
CA PHE A 95 -30.08 -37.67 -15.24
C PHE A 95 -28.85 -36.88 -15.67
N GLN A 96 -28.86 -35.61 -15.31
CA GLN A 96 -27.81 -34.63 -15.56
C GLN A 96 -27.36 -34.05 -14.22
N LEU A 97 -26.06 -33.94 -14.02
CA LEU A 97 -25.47 -33.18 -12.93
C LEU A 97 -25.01 -31.83 -13.47
N ARG A 98 -25.48 -30.72 -12.91
CA ARG A 98 -25.19 -29.35 -13.38
C ARG A 98 -24.69 -28.46 -12.24
N TRP A 99 -23.71 -27.60 -12.50
CA TRP A 99 -23.20 -26.64 -11.51
C TRP A 99 -22.59 -25.40 -12.18
N GLU A 100 -22.46 -24.28 -11.45
CA GLU A 100 -21.82 -23.08 -12.01
C GLU A 100 -20.31 -23.27 -12.13
N LYS A 101 -19.71 -22.69 -13.18
CA LYS A 101 -18.25 -22.77 -13.42
C LYS A 101 -17.40 -22.29 -12.25
N ASP A 102 -17.97 -21.45 -11.40
CA ASP A 102 -17.33 -21.02 -10.18
C ASP A 102 -17.05 -22.15 -9.18
N LEU A 103 -17.73 -23.30 -9.21
CA LEU A 103 -17.35 -24.41 -8.33
C LEU A 103 -15.91 -24.93 -8.59
N GLY A 104 -15.32 -24.60 -9.74
CA GLY A 104 -13.93 -24.93 -10.08
C GLY A 104 -13.69 -26.41 -10.42
N LEU A 105 -14.73 -27.25 -10.38
CA LEU A 105 -14.71 -28.62 -10.86
C LEU A 105 -15.01 -28.64 -12.36
N LYS A 106 -14.01 -28.92 -13.19
CA LYS A 106 -14.23 -29.09 -14.64
C LYS A 106 -14.64 -30.53 -14.94
N PRO A 107 -15.71 -30.76 -15.72
CA PRO A 107 -16.12 -32.11 -16.12
C PRO A 107 -15.01 -32.92 -16.83
N SER A 108 -14.16 -32.27 -17.61
CA SER A 108 -13.05 -32.92 -18.32
C SER A 108 -11.95 -33.46 -17.39
N GLU A 109 -11.93 -33.04 -16.13
CA GLU A 109 -10.99 -33.50 -15.10
C GLU A 109 -11.62 -34.61 -14.24
N ILE A 110 -12.88 -34.99 -14.53
CA ILE A 110 -13.64 -36.02 -13.82
C ILE A 110 -13.72 -37.26 -14.71
N ASP A 111 -13.14 -38.36 -14.21
CA ASP A 111 -13.29 -39.68 -14.83
C ASP A 111 -14.21 -40.53 -13.95
N ILE A 112 -14.97 -41.47 -14.52
CA ILE A 112 -15.77 -42.41 -13.71
C ILE A 112 -14.99 -43.70 -13.46
N GLU A 113 -15.33 -44.45 -12.42
CA GLU A 113 -14.74 -45.77 -12.15
C GLU A 113 -14.87 -46.73 -13.35
N GLU A 114 -13.81 -47.53 -13.59
CA GLU A 114 -13.72 -48.42 -14.75
C GLU A 114 -14.83 -49.48 -14.77
N SER A 115 -15.27 -49.95 -13.59
CA SER A 115 -16.42 -50.85 -13.42
C SER A 115 -17.72 -50.25 -13.95
N GLU A 116 -17.90 -48.93 -13.82
CA GLU A 116 -19.11 -48.21 -14.21
C GLU A 116 -19.10 -47.78 -15.68
N LYS A 117 -17.92 -47.61 -16.31
CA LYS A 117 -17.80 -47.32 -17.75
C LYS A 117 -18.44 -48.37 -18.65
N SER A 118 -18.53 -49.62 -18.17
CA SER A 118 -19.22 -50.70 -18.89
C SER A 118 -20.74 -50.48 -18.92
N LYS A 119 -21.32 -49.91 -17.85
CA LYS A 119 -22.77 -49.76 -17.62
C LYS A 119 -23.31 -48.38 -18.02
N TRP A 120 -22.49 -47.34 -17.88
CA TRP A 120 -22.86 -45.96 -18.12
C TRP A 120 -22.17 -45.39 -19.35
N GLN A 121 -22.90 -44.57 -20.09
CA GLN A 121 -22.36 -43.62 -21.04
C GLN A 121 -22.40 -42.25 -20.37
N VAL A 122 -21.24 -41.60 -20.29
CA VAL A 122 -21.09 -40.29 -19.66
C VAL A 122 -20.54 -39.32 -20.69
N ASN A 123 -21.15 -38.15 -20.76
CA ASN A 123 -20.68 -37.05 -21.60
C ASN A 123 -20.83 -35.75 -20.83
N TYR A 124 -20.18 -34.68 -21.29
CA TYR A 124 -20.29 -33.38 -20.66
C TYR A 124 -20.44 -32.27 -21.69
N ASP A 125 -20.97 -31.14 -21.23
CA ASP A 125 -21.08 -29.91 -22.01
C ASP A 125 -20.68 -28.70 -21.16
N GLU A 126 -20.24 -27.65 -21.83
CA GLU A 126 -19.78 -26.40 -21.25
C GLU A 126 -20.61 -25.23 -21.81
N GLU A 127 -21.61 -24.79 -21.05
CA GLU A 127 -22.38 -23.56 -21.32
C GLU A 127 -21.59 -22.34 -20.84
N GLU A 128 -22.06 -21.11 -21.12
CA GLU A 128 -21.35 -19.88 -20.70
C GLU A 128 -21.08 -19.83 -19.19
N ARG A 129 -22.09 -20.13 -18.37
CA ARG A 129 -22.05 -20.05 -16.90
C ARG A 129 -22.01 -21.42 -16.19
N PHE A 130 -22.37 -22.51 -16.86
CA PHE A 130 -22.56 -23.82 -16.24
C PHE A 130 -21.69 -24.90 -16.86
N PHE A 131 -21.36 -25.88 -16.03
CA PHE A 131 -20.88 -27.19 -16.46
C PHE A 131 -21.99 -28.22 -16.27
N SER A 132 -22.09 -29.17 -17.21
CA SER A 132 -23.07 -30.25 -17.16
C SER A 132 -22.40 -31.60 -17.45
N ILE A 133 -22.75 -32.64 -16.69
CA ILE A 133 -22.45 -34.04 -17.00
C ILE A 133 -23.77 -34.79 -17.20
N TYR A 134 -23.87 -35.53 -18.30
CA TYR A 134 -25.02 -36.34 -18.67
C TYR A 134 -24.74 -37.82 -18.45
N PHE A 135 -25.63 -38.50 -17.75
CA PHE A 135 -25.52 -39.93 -17.44
C PHE A 135 -26.63 -40.71 -18.15
N LEU A 136 -26.24 -41.69 -18.96
CA LEU A 136 -27.16 -42.59 -19.65
C LEU A 136 -26.75 -44.05 -19.38
N HIS A 137 -27.64 -44.83 -18.75
CA HIS A 137 -27.44 -46.25 -18.52
C HIS A 137 -27.66 -47.06 -19.80
N LYS A 138 -26.74 -47.95 -20.15
CA LYS A 138 -26.73 -48.63 -21.46
C LYS A 138 -27.83 -49.70 -21.61
N SER A 139 -28.24 -50.32 -20.52
CA SER A 139 -29.24 -51.42 -20.53
C SER A 139 -30.52 -51.09 -19.77
N GLY A 140 -30.70 -49.84 -19.34
CA GLY A 140 -31.72 -49.47 -18.35
C GLY A 140 -31.45 -50.03 -16.96
N LEU A 141 -32.11 -49.49 -15.94
CA LEU A 141 -31.89 -49.83 -14.53
C LEU A 141 -33.16 -49.60 -13.72
N THR A 142 -33.54 -50.57 -12.88
CA THR A 142 -34.66 -50.43 -11.95
C THR A 142 -34.13 -50.17 -10.53
N LEU A 143 -34.51 -49.05 -9.95
CA LEU A 143 -34.22 -48.67 -8.57
C LEU A 143 -35.43 -48.97 -7.70
N GLN A 144 -35.27 -49.93 -6.79
CA GLN A 144 -36.23 -50.19 -5.73
C GLN A 144 -36.38 -48.95 -4.82
N PRO A 145 -37.46 -48.83 -4.02
CA PRO A 145 -37.54 -47.81 -2.97
C PRO A 145 -36.27 -47.80 -2.12
N PHE A 146 -35.67 -46.63 -1.90
CA PHE A 146 -34.38 -46.44 -1.20
C PHE A 146 -33.17 -47.09 -1.89
N GLY A 147 -33.34 -47.62 -3.10
CA GLY A 147 -32.28 -48.12 -3.95
C GLY A 147 -31.37 -47.00 -4.45
N LYS A 148 -30.10 -47.31 -4.71
CA LYS A 148 -29.08 -46.31 -5.00
C LYS A 148 -28.16 -46.68 -6.15
N ILE A 149 -27.74 -45.66 -6.89
CA ILE A 149 -26.71 -45.66 -7.92
C ILE A 149 -25.47 -45.03 -7.31
N ARG A 150 -24.32 -45.68 -7.43
CA ARG A 150 -23.03 -45.14 -7.00
C ARG A 150 -22.13 -44.93 -8.22
N LEU A 151 -21.57 -43.73 -8.33
CA LEU A 151 -20.62 -43.36 -9.38
C LEU A 151 -19.39 -42.73 -8.72
N GLY A 152 -18.23 -43.38 -8.83
CA GLY A 152 -16.97 -42.81 -8.36
C GLY A 152 -16.38 -41.85 -9.37
N PHE A 153 -16.13 -40.60 -8.97
CA PHE A 153 -15.45 -39.54 -9.71
C PHE A 153 -13.97 -39.52 -9.31
N LEU A 154 -13.10 -39.82 -10.27
CA LEU A 154 -11.66 -39.96 -10.11
C LEU A 154 -10.91 -38.71 -10.60
N LYS A 155 -9.62 -38.63 -10.24
CA LYS A 155 -8.65 -37.61 -10.70
C LYS A 155 -8.92 -36.18 -10.22
N LEU A 156 -9.70 -36.02 -9.15
CA LEU A 156 -9.91 -34.72 -8.53
C LEU A 156 -8.63 -34.27 -7.80
N THR A 157 -8.10 -33.10 -8.15
CA THR A 157 -6.92 -32.49 -7.50
C THR A 157 -7.20 -31.03 -7.16
N ALA A 158 -6.51 -30.47 -6.17
CA ALA A 158 -6.76 -29.10 -5.73
C ALA A 158 -6.05 -28.01 -6.55
N ASN A 159 -5.24 -28.42 -7.54
CA ASN A 159 -4.34 -27.55 -8.30
C ASN A 159 -5.06 -26.29 -8.83
N ASN A 160 -4.65 -25.12 -8.33
CA ASN A 160 -5.16 -23.79 -8.71
C ASN A 160 -6.66 -23.55 -8.41
N ARG A 161 -7.15 -24.02 -7.28
CA ARG A 161 -8.55 -23.79 -6.87
C ARG A 161 -8.63 -23.03 -5.55
N THR A 162 -9.39 -21.93 -5.55
CA THR A 162 -9.82 -21.22 -4.35
C THR A 162 -11.01 -21.93 -3.72
N VAL A 163 -11.26 -21.68 -2.43
CA VAL A 163 -12.53 -22.08 -1.81
C VAL A 163 -13.68 -21.42 -2.57
N LYS A 164 -14.56 -22.23 -3.16
CA LYS A 164 -15.74 -21.73 -3.86
C LYS A 164 -16.95 -22.62 -3.59
N SER A 165 -18.11 -22.00 -3.50
CA SER A 165 -19.40 -22.66 -3.23
C SER A 165 -20.35 -22.43 -4.41
N SER A 166 -21.08 -23.46 -4.79
CA SER A 166 -22.09 -23.39 -5.85
C SER A 166 -23.21 -24.38 -5.58
N ASN A 167 -24.39 -24.12 -6.15
CA ASN A 167 -25.44 -25.12 -6.17
C ASN A 167 -25.12 -26.16 -7.24
N VAL A 168 -25.08 -27.42 -6.83
CA VAL A 168 -25.06 -28.56 -7.72
C VAL A 168 -26.50 -29.04 -7.85
N GLU A 169 -26.94 -29.30 -9.08
CA GLU A 169 -28.29 -29.71 -9.41
C GLU A 169 -28.27 -31.07 -10.09
N LEU A 170 -29.13 -31.98 -9.66
CA LEU A 170 -29.49 -33.20 -10.37
C LEU A 170 -30.80 -32.96 -11.13
N LEU A 171 -30.72 -32.99 -12.45
CA LEU A 171 -31.85 -32.77 -13.36
C LEU A 171 -32.26 -34.11 -13.99
N TYR A 172 -33.54 -34.46 -13.97
CA TYR A 172 -34.09 -35.70 -14.56
C TYR A 172 -35.56 -35.51 -14.98
N GLY A 173 -36.15 -36.48 -15.67
CA GLY A 173 -37.50 -36.32 -16.24
C GLY A 173 -37.51 -35.49 -17.53
N GLY A 174 -38.68 -35.20 -18.10
CA GLY A 174 -38.81 -34.40 -19.32
C GLY A 174 -38.46 -35.11 -20.64
N LYS A 175 -37.97 -36.35 -20.56
CA LYS A 175 -37.29 -37.06 -21.67
C LYS A 175 -37.87 -38.43 -21.97
N ASN A 176 -38.93 -38.82 -21.27
CA ASN A 176 -39.55 -40.15 -21.34
C ASN A 176 -38.62 -41.34 -21.06
N LEU A 177 -37.52 -41.09 -20.34
CA LEU A 177 -36.50 -42.10 -20.00
C LEU A 177 -36.52 -42.50 -18.52
N VAL A 178 -37.25 -41.76 -17.68
CA VAL A 178 -37.41 -42.05 -16.24
C VAL A 178 -38.90 -42.22 -15.98
N VAL A 179 -39.27 -43.35 -15.38
CA VAL A 179 -40.66 -43.66 -15.01
C VAL A 179 -40.73 -44.08 -13.56
N THR A 180 -41.90 -43.90 -12.95
CA THR A 180 -42.16 -44.18 -11.54
C THR A 180 -43.36 -45.08 -11.36
N GLY A 181 -43.36 -45.84 -10.28
CA GLY A 181 -44.50 -46.64 -9.86
C GLY A 181 -44.72 -47.88 -10.69
N VAL A 182 -45.67 -48.70 -10.23
CA VAL A 182 -45.96 -50.03 -10.80
C VAL A 182 -46.56 -49.95 -12.21
N ASN A 183 -47.16 -48.80 -12.57
CA ASN A 183 -47.79 -48.56 -13.88
C ASN A 183 -46.84 -47.97 -14.93
N GLN A 184 -45.54 -47.78 -14.60
CA GLN A 184 -44.55 -47.13 -15.47
C GLN A 184 -44.95 -45.72 -15.92
N ASP A 185 -45.51 -44.93 -15.00
CA ASP A 185 -45.91 -43.56 -15.25
C ASP A 185 -44.66 -42.71 -15.55
N THR A 186 -44.67 -42.02 -16.69
CA THR A 186 -43.50 -41.30 -17.15
C THR A 186 -43.39 -39.95 -16.43
N ILE A 187 -42.18 -39.61 -15.97
CA ILE A 187 -41.92 -38.27 -15.44
C ILE A 187 -41.81 -37.31 -16.63
N GLU A 188 -42.95 -36.71 -17.00
CA GLU A 188 -43.08 -35.82 -18.16
C GLU A 188 -42.44 -34.45 -17.94
N ASP A 189 -42.34 -34.00 -16.70
CA ASP A 189 -41.69 -32.73 -16.34
C ASP A 189 -40.22 -32.94 -16.01
N GLU A 190 -39.37 -31.94 -16.29
CA GLU A 190 -37.99 -31.94 -15.80
C GLU A 190 -37.96 -31.50 -14.34
N ILE A 191 -37.50 -32.40 -13.47
CA ILE A 191 -37.39 -32.22 -12.03
C ILE A 191 -35.93 -31.88 -11.68
N SER A 192 -35.73 -30.99 -10.71
CA SER A 192 -34.43 -30.54 -10.23
C SER A 192 -34.29 -30.80 -8.74
N SER A 193 -33.40 -31.69 -8.35
CA SER A 193 -32.95 -31.83 -6.96
C SER A 193 -31.65 -31.03 -6.76
N ARG A 194 -31.48 -30.32 -5.64
CA ARG A 194 -30.37 -29.37 -5.47
C ARG A 194 -29.67 -29.51 -4.13
N ILE A 195 -28.33 -29.43 -4.15
CA ILE A 195 -27.49 -29.38 -2.95
C ILE A 195 -26.43 -28.29 -3.13
N ALA A 196 -26.25 -27.47 -2.09
CA ALA A 196 -25.14 -26.53 -2.03
C ALA A 196 -23.84 -27.28 -1.72
N VAL A 197 -22.87 -27.19 -2.63
CA VAL A 197 -21.55 -27.83 -2.49
C VAL A 197 -20.46 -26.78 -2.45
N SER A 198 -19.55 -26.92 -1.50
CA SER A 198 -18.32 -26.13 -1.40
C SER A 198 -17.12 -26.99 -1.76
N VAL A 199 -16.19 -26.46 -2.54
CA VAL A 199 -14.89 -27.10 -2.78
C VAL A 199 -13.85 -26.34 -2.00
N ILE A 200 -13.18 -27.00 -1.06
CA ILE A 200 -12.10 -26.44 -0.27
C ILE A 200 -10.79 -27.07 -0.72
N ASN A 201 -9.84 -26.25 -1.16
CA ASN A 201 -8.46 -26.68 -1.26
C ASN A 201 -7.87 -26.76 0.15
N TYR A 202 -7.34 -27.92 0.53
CA TYR A 202 -6.50 -28.08 1.72
C TYR A 202 -5.03 -27.88 1.32
N PRO A 203 -4.45 -26.68 1.55
CA PRO A 203 -3.14 -26.37 1.02
C PRO A 203 -2.07 -27.13 1.82
N GLY A 204 -1.42 -28.12 1.19
CA GLY A 204 -0.33 -28.86 1.82
C GLY A 204 0.92 -28.00 2.10
N LYS A 205 0.96 -26.74 1.62
CA LYS A 205 2.09 -25.82 1.76
C LYS A 205 1.68 -24.60 2.59
N THR A 206 2.21 -24.46 3.80
CA THR A 206 1.83 -23.39 4.73
C THR A 206 2.72 -22.15 4.66
N GLN A 207 3.96 -22.29 4.20
CA GLN A 207 4.92 -21.17 4.13
C GLN A 207 5.30 -20.85 2.68
N ILE A 208 4.85 -19.71 2.18
CA ILE A 208 5.24 -19.25 0.86
C ILE A 208 6.70 -18.73 0.88
N PRO A 209 7.53 -19.09 -0.11
CA PRO A 209 8.92 -18.61 -0.27
C PRO A 209 9.00 -17.17 -0.79
N LEU A 210 8.12 -16.24 -0.37
CA LEU A 210 8.20 -14.84 -0.79
C LEU A 210 8.93 -13.99 0.24
N GLN A 211 9.85 -13.16 -0.24
CA GLN A 211 10.53 -12.13 0.55
C GLN A 211 10.47 -10.80 -0.18
N PHE A 212 10.47 -9.70 0.57
CA PHE A 212 10.65 -8.37 0.00
C PHE A 212 12.08 -7.87 0.21
N ARG A 213 12.52 -6.95 -0.65
CA ARG A 213 13.76 -6.18 -0.52
C ARG A 213 13.50 -4.73 -0.87
N MET A 214 13.97 -3.81 -0.05
CA MET A 214 14.01 -2.39 -0.39
C MET A 214 15.21 -2.12 -1.30
N LEU A 215 14.97 -1.42 -2.40
CA LEU A 215 16.00 -1.01 -3.36
C LEU A 215 16.36 0.45 -3.06
N GLY A 216 17.04 0.66 -1.94
CA GLY A 216 17.38 1.98 -1.40
C GLY A 216 16.92 2.15 0.05
N SER A 217 16.71 3.40 0.46
CA SER A 217 16.20 3.73 1.79
C SER A 217 14.75 3.26 1.97
N ASN A 218 14.43 2.80 3.17
CA ASN A 218 13.04 2.58 3.62
C ASN A 218 12.48 3.79 4.39
N LYS A 219 13.20 4.92 4.40
CA LYS A 219 12.78 6.16 5.05
C LYS A 219 12.21 7.15 4.05
N ILE A 220 11.18 7.88 4.46
CA ILE A 220 10.57 8.98 3.71
C ILE A 220 10.60 10.26 4.53
N LEU A 221 10.80 11.40 3.87
CA LEU A 221 10.81 12.71 4.49
C LEU A 221 9.37 13.13 4.85
N ASN A 222 9.15 13.43 6.12
CA ASN A 222 7.87 13.84 6.68
C ASN A 222 7.84 15.36 6.95
N ASP A 223 7.60 16.14 5.88
CA ASP A 223 7.52 17.60 5.91
C ASP A 223 6.19 18.14 5.33
N GLY A 224 5.25 17.25 5.02
CA GLY A 224 3.94 17.57 4.47
C GLY A 224 3.89 18.01 3.01
N THR A 225 5.03 18.14 2.33
CA THR A 225 5.09 18.71 0.98
C THR A 225 5.97 17.92 0.01
N SER A 226 7.01 17.26 0.52
CA SER A 226 7.96 16.50 -0.28
C SER A 226 7.31 15.25 -0.87
N GLN A 227 7.33 15.17 -2.20
CA GLN A 227 7.05 13.93 -2.92
C GLN A 227 8.23 12.97 -2.74
N ASN A 228 8.00 11.85 -2.06
CA ASN A 228 8.95 10.78 -1.82
C ASN A 228 8.79 9.65 -2.86
N THR A 229 9.88 8.89 -3.05
CA THR A 229 9.90 7.70 -3.92
C THR A 229 10.52 6.53 -3.15
N LEU A 230 9.85 5.39 -3.19
CA LEU A 230 10.32 4.12 -2.65
C LEU A 230 10.40 3.09 -3.77
N LYS A 231 11.45 2.27 -3.77
CA LYS A 231 11.58 1.14 -4.69
C LYS A 231 11.71 -0.14 -3.87
N LEU A 232 10.97 -1.17 -4.25
CA LEU A 232 10.98 -2.45 -3.57
C LEU A 232 10.82 -3.59 -4.56
N LYS A 233 11.26 -4.78 -4.17
CA LYS A 233 11.15 -6.00 -4.95
C LYS A 233 10.60 -7.12 -4.08
N VAL A 234 9.54 -7.79 -4.52
CA VAL A 234 9.07 -9.05 -3.95
C VAL A 234 9.61 -10.18 -4.80
N ILE A 235 10.33 -11.12 -4.19
CA ILE A 235 11.03 -12.20 -4.88
C ILE A 235 10.68 -13.56 -4.29
N ASN A 236 10.66 -14.58 -5.14
CA ASN A 236 10.75 -15.97 -4.71
C ASN A 236 12.16 -16.22 -4.15
N SER A 237 12.28 -16.36 -2.84
CA SER A 237 13.53 -16.60 -2.12
C SER A 237 13.53 -18.01 -1.53
N PRO A 238 14.65 -18.75 -1.56
CA PRO A 238 14.72 -20.08 -0.98
C PRO A 238 14.21 -20.12 0.46
N LEU A 239 13.49 -21.19 0.82
CA LEU A 239 13.09 -21.44 2.20
C LEU A 239 14.31 -21.73 3.08
N SER A 240 14.16 -21.65 4.40
CA SER A 240 15.24 -21.92 5.37
C SER A 240 15.84 -23.32 5.25
N ASN A 241 15.10 -24.27 4.68
CA ASN A 241 15.56 -25.63 4.37
C ASN A 241 16.30 -25.75 3.02
N ASN A 242 16.67 -24.62 2.38
CA ASN A 242 17.27 -24.53 1.05
C ASN A 242 16.41 -25.07 -0.10
N ALA A 243 15.12 -25.36 0.12
CA ALA A 243 14.21 -25.69 -0.96
C ALA A 243 14.08 -24.50 -1.91
N ARG A 244 14.10 -24.78 -3.21
CA ARG A 244 13.90 -23.79 -4.28
C ARG A 244 12.58 -24.06 -5.01
N PRO A 245 11.44 -23.96 -4.30
CA PRO A 245 10.15 -24.19 -4.90
C PRO A 245 9.92 -23.21 -6.06
N ILE A 246 9.33 -23.74 -7.12
CA ILE A 246 8.80 -22.94 -8.22
C ILE A 246 7.42 -22.44 -7.78
N LEU A 247 7.18 -21.13 -7.82
CA LEU A 247 5.87 -20.55 -7.52
C LEU A 247 5.05 -20.48 -8.80
N LEU A 248 4.00 -21.29 -8.90
CA LEU A 248 3.12 -21.25 -10.07
C LEU A 248 2.21 -20.01 -10.00
N LEU A 249 1.98 -19.38 -11.16
CA LEU A 249 1.11 -18.22 -11.32
C LEU A 249 0.08 -18.49 -12.41
N ASP A 250 -1.18 -18.15 -12.18
CA ASP A 250 -2.23 -18.18 -13.20
C ASP A 250 -2.92 -16.82 -13.34
N LYS A 251 -3.95 -16.75 -14.19
CA LYS A 251 -4.66 -15.50 -14.48
C LYS A 251 -5.37 -14.86 -13.27
N SER A 252 -5.58 -15.64 -12.22
CA SER A 252 -6.18 -15.20 -10.95
C SER A 252 -5.14 -14.84 -9.89
N SER A 253 -3.85 -15.15 -10.12
CA SER A 253 -2.75 -14.73 -9.26
C SER A 253 -2.63 -13.22 -9.23
N LYS A 254 -2.43 -12.65 -8.04
CA LYS A 254 -2.26 -11.20 -7.88
C LYS A 254 -1.34 -10.82 -6.74
N PHE A 255 -0.67 -9.70 -6.93
CA PHE A 255 -0.08 -8.91 -5.86
C PHE A 255 -0.87 -7.61 -5.72
N ILE A 256 -1.31 -7.27 -4.51
CA ILE A 256 -2.06 -6.05 -4.23
C ILE A 256 -1.25 -5.20 -3.27
N VAL A 257 -0.85 -4.00 -3.70
CA VAL A 257 -0.18 -3.04 -2.83
C VAL A 257 -1.22 -2.17 -2.16
N SER A 258 -1.16 -2.07 -0.85
CA SER A 258 -2.03 -1.22 -0.03
C SER A 258 -1.26 -0.56 1.11
N PHE A 259 -1.90 0.40 1.78
CA PHE A 259 -1.34 1.14 2.90
C PHE A 259 -2.26 0.98 4.12
N GLU A 260 -1.73 1.23 5.32
CA GLU A 260 -2.56 1.29 6.53
C GLU A 260 -3.70 2.29 6.36
N LYS A 261 -4.92 1.89 6.77
CA LYS A 261 -6.15 2.68 6.70
C LYS A 261 -6.72 2.84 8.10
N GLY A 262 -7.39 3.95 8.38
CA GLY A 262 -8.13 4.16 9.62
C GLY A 262 -7.70 5.40 10.39
N THR A 263 -7.99 5.41 11.70
CA THR A 263 -7.87 6.60 12.55
C THR A 263 -6.56 6.67 13.36
N HIS A 264 -5.69 5.66 13.28
CA HIS A 264 -4.42 5.60 13.99
C HIS A 264 -3.35 6.43 13.28
N ALA A 265 -3.30 7.72 13.58
CA ALA A 265 -2.43 8.69 12.88
C ALA A 265 -0.92 8.37 12.94
N ASP A 266 -0.48 7.58 13.93
CA ASP A 266 0.87 7.06 14.08
C ASP A 266 1.21 5.95 13.10
N ALA A 267 0.25 5.06 12.80
CA ALA A 267 0.43 3.95 11.88
C ALA A 267 0.23 4.32 10.39
N LEU A 268 -0.50 5.41 10.11
CA LEU A 268 -0.77 5.86 8.72
C LEU A 268 0.52 6.25 7.99
N VAL A 269 0.75 5.68 6.80
CA VAL A 269 1.84 6.16 5.91
C VAL A 269 1.57 7.59 5.46
N ALA A 270 0.32 7.88 5.06
CA ALA A 270 -0.20 9.18 4.69
C ALA A 270 -1.73 9.15 4.82
N THR A 271 -2.38 10.32 4.78
CA THR A 271 -3.85 10.41 4.74
C THR A 271 -4.42 9.90 3.42
N ASP A 272 -5.69 9.49 3.38
CA ASP A 272 -6.36 9.03 2.15
C ASP A 272 -6.29 10.08 1.02
N SER A 273 -6.43 11.36 1.37
CA SER A 273 -6.29 12.47 0.42
C SER A 273 -4.88 12.61 -0.15
N GLN A 274 -3.85 12.21 0.58
CA GLN A 274 -2.47 12.20 0.09
C GLN A 274 -2.19 10.94 -0.74
N LEU A 275 -2.75 9.80 -0.36
CA LEU A 275 -2.61 8.53 -1.08
C LEU A 275 -3.27 8.55 -2.45
N SER A 276 -4.30 9.38 -2.67
CA SER A 276 -4.97 9.52 -3.97
C SER A 276 -4.03 9.97 -5.11
N ASN A 277 -2.93 10.67 -4.77
CA ASN A 277 -1.93 11.15 -5.73
C ASN A 277 -0.75 10.17 -5.92
N VAL A 278 -0.68 9.12 -5.10
CA VAL A 278 0.40 8.12 -5.18
C VAL A 278 0.31 7.36 -6.49
N GLN A 279 1.47 7.10 -7.08
CA GLN A 279 1.58 6.27 -8.28
C GLN A 279 2.45 5.06 -7.98
N ILE A 280 1.98 3.87 -8.31
CA ILE A 280 2.76 2.63 -8.22
C ILE A 280 2.94 2.07 -9.62
N LYS A 281 4.20 1.84 -10.01
CA LYS A 281 4.57 1.27 -11.31
C LYS A 281 5.36 -0.02 -11.12
N VAL A 282 5.12 -0.99 -12.00
CA VAL A 282 5.93 -2.20 -12.11
C VAL A 282 7.06 -1.98 -13.13
N THR A 283 8.29 -2.42 -12.80
CA THR A 283 9.44 -2.28 -13.70
C THR A 283 9.26 -3.14 -14.96
N ASP A 284 8.78 -4.37 -14.80
CA ASP A 284 8.58 -5.31 -15.90
C ASP A 284 7.13 -5.30 -16.41
N THR A 285 6.86 -4.35 -17.30
CA THR A 285 5.53 -4.15 -17.90
C THR A 285 5.19 -5.21 -18.95
N ASN A 286 6.12 -6.05 -19.39
CA ASN A 286 5.84 -7.15 -20.31
C ASN A 286 5.20 -8.35 -19.60
N SER A 287 5.39 -8.42 -18.29
CA SER A 287 5.06 -9.57 -17.45
C SER A 287 3.87 -9.34 -16.54
N TRP A 288 3.64 -8.09 -16.19
CA TRP A 288 2.62 -7.70 -15.22
C TRP A 288 1.65 -6.68 -15.83
N ILE A 289 0.38 -6.85 -15.53
CA ILE A 289 -0.69 -5.88 -15.76
C ILE A 289 -0.93 -5.16 -14.44
N LEU A 290 -0.89 -3.83 -14.48
CA LEU A 290 -1.35 -2.99 -13.38
C LEU A 290 -2.82 -2.64 -13.60
N THR A 291 -3.64 -2.88 -12.57
CA THR A 291 -5.03 -2.44 -12.50
C THR A 291 -5.21 -1.59 -11.24
N HIS A 292 -5.75 -0.38 -11.42
CA HIS A 292 -6.03 0.56 -10.34
C HIS A 292 -7.34 1.29 -10.63
N ASN A 293 -8.25 1.29 -9.66
CA ASN A 293 -9.50 2.03 -9.76
C ASN A 293 -9.29 3.48 -9.29
N ALA A 294 -9.95 4.44 -9.93
CA ALA A 294 -9.94 5.82 -9.46
C ALA A 294 -10.37 5.90 -7.98
N ASN A 295 -9.65 6.70 -7.19
CA ASN A 295 -9.86 6.86 -5.73
C ASN A 295 -9.58 5.62 -4.87
N SER A 296 -9.05 4.54 -5.45
CA SER A 296 -8.55 3.40 -4.68
C SER A 296 -7.18 3.70 -4.07
N THR A 297 -6.94 3.23 -2.86
CA THR A 297 -5.61 3.18 -2.23
C THR A 297 -4.98 1.79 -2.34
N GLU A 298 -5.44 1.00 -3.32
CA GLU A 298 -4.99 -0.36 -3.62
C GLU A 298 -4.67 -0.51 -5.11
N TRP A 299 -3.47 -1.00 -5.41
CA TRP A 299 -2.98 -1.26 -6.77
C TRP A 299 -2.79 -2.76 -6.96
N SER A 300 -3.47 -3.34 -7.95
CA SER A 300 -3.42 -4.77 -8.24
C SER A 300 -2.50 -5.06 -9.42
N PHE A 301 -1.66 -6.08 -9.28
CA PHE A 301 -0.73 -6.54 -10.29
C PHE A 301 -1.03 -8.01 -10.61
N THR A 302 -1.44 -8.30 -11.84
CA THR A 302 -1.72 -9.66 -12.32
C THR A 302 -0.74 -10.06 -13.42
N PRO A 303 -0.40 -11.35 -13.56
CA PRO A 303 0.49 -11.79 -14.62
C PRO A 303 -0.18 -11.64 -15.99
N LYS A 304 0.58 -11.15 -16.99
CA LYS A 304 0.10 -11.01 -18.37
C LYS A 304 -0.13 -12.38 -19.03
N PRO A 305 -1.25 -12.58 -19.74
CA PRO A 305 -1.38 -13.68 -20.69
C PRO A 305 -0.49 -13.37 -21.90
N SER A 306 0.63 -14.06 -22.07
CA SER A 306 1.55 -13.83 -23.20
C SER A 306 2.18 -15.13 -23.70
N ALA A 307 2.34 -15.24 -25.03
CA ALA A 307 3.02 -16.33 -25.71
C ALA A 307 4.55 -16.39 -25.46
N ILE A 308 5.13 -15.35 -24.83
CA ILE A 308 6.57 -15.22 -24.51
C ILE A 308 6.80 -15.34 -22.98
N PHE A 309 5.76 -15.78 -22.24
CA PHE A 309 5.83 -16.27 -20.87
C PHE A 309 5.80 -17.81 -20.87
N PRO A 310 6.92 -18.51 -21.16
CA PRO A 310 6.90 -19.96 -21.35
C PRO A 310 6.58 -20.74 -20.07
N SER A 311 6.62 -20.10 -18.91
CA SER A 311 6.29 -20.75 -17.66
C SER A 311 5.58 -19.78 -16.74
N LYS A 312 4.30 -20.05 -16.53
CA LYS A 312 3.40 -19.55 -15.47
C LYS A 312 4.01 -19.74 -14.08
N GLN A 313 5.19 -19.18 -13.82
CA GLN A 313 5.97 -19.48 -12.63
C GLN A 313 7.04 -18.43 -12.31
N LEU A 314 7.32 -18.24 -11.02
CA LEU A 314 8.49 -17.53 -10.52
C LEU A 314 9.50 -18.56 -10.00
N THR A 315 10.69 -18.60 -10.60
CA THR A 315 11.83 -19.37 -10.06
C THR A 315 12.60 -18.54 -9.02
N ALA A 316 13.54 -19.16 -8.32
CA ALA A 316 14.31 -18.48 -7.27
C ALA A 316 14.99 -17.20 -7.79
N GLY A 317 14.78 -16.08 -7.09
CA GLY A 317 15.26 -14.75 -7.42
C GLY A 317 14.34 -13.92 -8.34
N GLN A 318 13.37 -14.57 -9.01
CA GLN A 318 12.37 -13.89 -9.83
C GLN A 318 11.21 -13.37 -8.97
N GLY A 319 10.52 -12.35 -9.48
CA GLY A 319 9.37 -11.76 -8.81
C GLY A 319 8.94 -10.44 -9.43
N ILE A 320 8.39 -9.55 -8.62
CA ILE A 320 7.87 -8.26 -9.05
C ILE A 320 8.67 -7.11 -8.41
N GLU A 321 9.07 -6.14 -9.23
CA GLU A 321 9.76 -4.93 -8.79
C GLU A 321 8.84 -3.72 -8.98
N LEU A 322 8.68 -2.94 -7.92
CA LEU A 322 7.70 -1.87 -7.82
C LEU A 322 8.39 -0.55 -7.44
N THR A 323 7.97 0.53 -8.11
CA THR A 323 8.33 1.91 -7.76
C THR A 323 7.08 2.64 -7.31
N ILE A 324 7.08 3.11 -6.06
CA ILE A 324 6.04 3.93 -5.45
C ILE A 324 6.52 5.38 -5.46
N SER A 325 5.77 6.27 -6.11
CA SER A 325 6.12 7.68 -6.33
C SER A 325 5.02 8.62 -5.86
N ASN A 326 5.37 9.90 -5.74
CA ASN A 326 4.48 10.98 -5.31
C ASN A 326 3.94 10.80 -3.88
N LEU A 327 4.65 10.06 -3.03
CA LEU A 327 4.23 9.83 -1.65
C LEU A 327 4.56 11.05 -0.78
N VAL A 328 3.52 11.81 -0.41
CA VAL A 328 3.62 12.96 0.51
C VAL A 328 3.00 12.56 1.84
N THR A 329 3.62 12.93 2.96
CA THR A 329 3.07 12.66 4.29
C THR A 329 3.29 13.84 5.23
N ASN A 330 2.26 14.13 6.04
CA ASN A 330 2.28 15.01 7.21
C ASN A 330 1.70 14.29 8.44
N SER A 331 1.59 12.96 8.39
CA SER A 331 1.13 12.13 9.50
C SER A 331 2.17 12.13 10.62
N ALA A 332 1.85 11.55 11.79
CA ALA A 332 2.82 11.48 12.88
C ALA A 332 4.08 10.72 12.44
N SER A 333 5.25 11.24 12.81
CA SER A 333 6.55 10.61 12.51
C SER A 333 6.69 9.28 13.25
N GLY A 334 7.43 8.34 12.66
CA GLY A 334 7.60 7.00 13.20
C GLY A 334 7.49 5.91 12.15
N LEU A 335 7.36 4.66 12.60
CA LEU A 335 7.19 3.50 11.73
C LEU A 335 5.80 3.48 11.11
N ALA A 336 5.72 3.03 9.87
CA ALA A 336 4.47 2.69 9.19
C ALA A 336 4.71 1.52 8.23
N CYS A 337 3.64 0.98 7.67
CA CYS A 337 3.71 -0.22 6.84
C CYS A 337 3.11 0.01 5.45
N ILE A 338 3.78 -0.57 4.46
CA ILE A 338 3.20 -0.85 3.15
C ILE A 338 2.87 -2.34 3.14
N TYR A 339 1.67 -2.69 2.68
CA TYR A 339 1.23 -4.07 2.59
C TYR A 339 1.27 -4.55 1.16
N ILE A 340 1.73 -5.79 0.98
CA ILE A 340 1.59 -6.50 -0.28
C ILE A 340 0.83 -7.79 -0.01
N ASP A 341 -0.46 -7.77 -0.31
CA ASP A 341 -1.27 -8.98 -0.32
C ASP A 341 -0.92 -9.80 -1.57
N TYR A 342 -0.75 -11.10 -1.40
CA TYR A 342 -0.56 -12.04 -2.49
C TYR A 342 -1.70 -13.05 -2.47
N GLN A 343 -2.25 -13.34 -3.65
CA GLN A 343 -3.38 -14.25 -3.77
C GLN A 343 -3.20 -15.21 -4.95
N ASN A 344 -3.72 -16.43 -4.78
CA ASN A 344 -3.73 -17.49 -5.79
C ASN A 344 -2.34 -17.80 -6.36
N ILE A 345 -1.31 -17.91 -5.52
CA ILE A 345 0.04 -18.29 -5.95
C ILE A 345 0.22 -19.80 -5.75
N GLY A 346 -0.04 -20.57 -6.80
CA GLY A 346 0.04 -22.03 -6.79
C GLY A 346 -0.84 -22.64 -5.70
N SER A 347 -0.24 -23.51 -4.89
CA SER A 347 -0.89 -24.19 -3.77
C SER A 347 -0.65 -23.54 -2.41
N TYR A 348 -0.22 -22.27 -2.38
CA TYR A 348 0.00 -21.57 -1.12
C TYR A 348 -1.25 -20.77 -0.73
N PRO A 349 -1.61 -20.72 0.57
CA PRO A 349 -2.64 -19.82 1.06
C PRO A 349 -2.35 -18.38 0.69
N ASP A 350 -3.40 -17.60 0.45
CA ASP A 350 -3.31 -16.15 0.35
C ASP A 350 -2.70 -15.58 1.63
N GLY A 351 -1.99 -14.47 1.51
CA GLY A 351 -1.38 -13.83 2.66
C GLY A 351 -0.85 -12.44 2.36
N ARG A 352 -0.09 -11.91 3.32
CA ARG A 352 0.36 -10.52 3.32
C ARG A 352 1.84 -10.44 3.68
N LEU A 353 2.59 -9.68 2.89
CA LEU A 353 3.90 -9.18 3.27
C LEU A 353 3.73 -7.79 3.91
N VAL A 354 4.35 -7.60 5.06
CA VAL A 354 4.36 -6.32 5.79
C VAL A 354 5.72 -5.67 5.61
N ILE A 355 5.75 -4.51 4.95
CA ILE A 355 6.97 -3.80 4.59
C ILE A 355 7.09 -2.56 5.46
N PRO A 356 7.98 -2.56 6.47
CA PRO A 356 8.15 -1.42 7.36
C PRO A 356 8.92 -0.28 6.66
N ILE A 357 8.37 0.92 6.79
CA ILE A 357 8.99 2.18 6.38
C ILE A 357 9.05 3.15 7.58
N GLU A 358 9.91 4.16 7.50
CA GLU A 358 10.04 5.18 8.54
C GLU A 358 9.69 6.56 7.97
N LYS A 359 8.68 7.22 8.55
CA LYS A 359 8.39 8.64 8.32
C LYS A 359 9.26 9.46 9.26
N THR A 360 10.14 10.29 8.73
CA THR A 360 11.10 11.02 9.56
C THR A 360 11.33 12.45 9.05
N PRO A 361 11.49 13.44 9.95
CA PRO A 361 11.91 14.78 9.55
C PRO A 361 13.40 14.84 9.12
N LEU A 362 14.16 13.76 9.38
CA LEU A 362 15.59 13.62 9.10
C LEU A 362 15.82 12.68 7.91
N LEU A 363 16.42 13.19 6.83
CA LEU A 363 16.81 12.37 5.69
C LEU A 363 18.34 12.15 5.67
N TYR A 364 18.75 10.88 5.59
CA TYR A 364 20.14 10.49 5.41
C TYR A 364 20.34 9.99 3.97
N SER A 365 21.30 10.58 3.24
CA SER A 365 21.65 10.14 1.88
C SER A 365 23.17 10.13 1.71
N GLY A 366 23.76 8.93 1.65
CA GLY A 366 25.21 8.76 1.56
C GLY A 366 25.93 9.41 2.74
N SER A 367 26.66 10.50 2.49
CA SER A 367 27.39 11.27 3.50
C SER A 367 26.72 12.59 3.88
N GLN A 368 25.45 12.79 3.50
CA GLN A 368 24.71 14.03 3.72
C GLN A 368 23.51 13.81 4.65
N VAL A 369 23.23 14.81 5.47
CA VAL A 369 22.07 14.86 6.40
C VAL A 369 21.22 16.07 6.04
N GLY A 370 19.94 15.82 5.75
CA GLY A 370 18.94 16.85 5.49
C GLY A 370 17.92 16.89 6.63
N ILE A 371 17.59 18.08 7.13
CA ILE A 371 16.50 18.30 8.08
C ILE A 371 15.44 19.15 7.36
N GLY A 372 14.25 18.56 7.13
CA GLY A 372 13.18 19.23 6.36
C GLY A 372 13.53 19.50 4.89
N THR A 373 14.49 18.78 4.32
CA THR A 373 14.94 18.96 2.92
C THR A 373 15.50 17.68 2.32
N LYS A 374 15.31 17.52 0.99
CA LYS A 374 15.88 16.44 0.17
C LYS A 374 16.90 16.90 -0.86
N THR A 375 17.08 18.21 -1.03
CA THR A 375 17.93 18.79 -2.07
C THR A 375 19.18 19.40 -1.46
N PHE A 376 20.35 18.98 -1.95
CA PHE A 376 21.63 19.52 -1.53
C PHE A 376 22.20 20.35 -2.68
N ASP A 377 22.45 21.64 -2.43
CA ASP A 377 22.81 22.58 -3.51
C ASP A 377 24.25 22.35 -4.01
N ARG A 378 25.04 21.56 -3.28
CA ARG A 378 26.42 21.16 -3.60
C ARG A 378 26.69 19.76 -3.06
N GLU A 379 27.50 18.99 -3.77
CA GLU A 379 27.96 17.66 -3.33
C GLU A 379 28.78 17.71 -2.02
N THR A 380 29.39 18.86 -1.74
CA THR A 380 30.16 19.10 -0.52
C THR A 380 29.29 19.43 0.70
N THR A 381 28.00 19.74 0.52
CA THR A 381 27.11 20.04 1.64
C THR A 381 26.88 18.78 2.47
N LYS A 382 27.31 18.79 3.73
CA LYS A 382 27.14 17.64 4.65
C LYS A 382 25.89 17.74 5.52
N LEU A 383 25.49 18.93 5.91
CA LEU A 383 24.27 19.21 6.65
C LEU A 383 23.51 20.34 5.96
N LYS A 384 22.24 20.11 5.65
CA LYS A 384 21.31 21.17 5.22
C LYS A 384 20.08 21.15 6.10
N VAL A 385 19.77 22.30 6.69
CA VAL A 385 18.57 22.52 7.49
C VAL A 385 17.70 23.50 6.72
N ASN A 386 16.47 23.10 6.41
CA ASN A 386 15.46 23.98 5.83
C ASN A 386 14.58 24.52 6.96
N GLY A 387 14.98 25.67 7.51
CA GLY A 387 14.38 26.27 8.68
C GLY A 387 15.44 26.70 9.70
N ASP A 388 14.99 26.99 10.91
CA ASP A 388 15.81 27.55 11.98
C ASP A 388 16.61 26.48 12.72
N ILE A 389 17.82 26.83 13.15
CA ILE A 389 18.57 26.05 14.13
C ILE A 389 18.54 26.81 15.46
N VAL A 390 17.84 26.27 16.44
CA VAL A 390 17.73 26.84 17.79
C VAL A 390 18.68 26.13 18.74
N LEU A 391 19.55 26.88 19.41
CA LEU A 391 20.52 26.39 20.38
C LEU A 391 20.23 26.91 21.78
N GLY A 392 20.41 26.04 22.78
CA GLY A 392 20.27 26.39 24.19
C GLY A 392 19.01 25.84 24.85
N LYS A 393 19.12 25.59 26.16
CA LYS A 393 18.03 25.42 27.12
C LYS A 393 18.65 25.59 28.51
N ASP A 394 18.35 26.70 29.17
CA ASP A 394 18.68 26.89 30.59
C ASP A 394 17.41 26.88 31.47
N GLU A 395 17.59 27.06 32.78
CA GLU A 395 16.56 27.06 33.82
C GLU A 395 15.46 28.14 33.60
N THR A 396 15.71 29.09 32.68
CA THR A 396 14.79 30.18 32.31
C THR A 396 14.26 30.10 30.88
N ASN A 397 14.53 29.01 30.15
CA ASN A 397 14.11 28.76 28.76
C ASN A 397 14.76 29.66 27.68
N LYS A 398 15.87 30.35 27.96
CA LYS A 398 16.54 31.23 26.98
C LYS A 398 17.25 30.47 25.87
N LYS A 399 17.26 31.03 24.67
CA LYS A 399 17.71 30.39 23.42
C LYS A 399 18.42 31.38 22.50
N PHE A 400 19.27 30.83 21.64
CA PHE A 400 19.75 31.51 20.44
C PHE A 400 19.21 30.83 19.19
N ILE A 401 19.09 31.60 18.12
CA ILE A 401 18.67 31.11 16.81
C ILE A 401 19.73 31.41 15.77
N PHE A 402 19.99 30.46 14.87
CA PHE A 402 20.56 30.70 13.56
C PHE A 402 19.41 30.72 12.57
N HIS A 403 19.11 31.91 12.08
CA HIS A 403 17.99 32.16 11.18
C HIS A 403 18.53 32.61 9.82
N SER A 404 17.99 32.04 8.74
CA SER A 404 18.25 32.49 7.38
C SER A 404 16.94 32.80 6.69
N ARG A 405 16.77 34.05 6.20
CA ARG A 405 15.55 34.46 5.48
C ARG A 405 15.88 35.40 4.32
N THR A 406 15.04 35.35 3.30
CA THR A 406 14.84 36.45 2.36
C THR A 406 13.94 37.49 3.05
N ALA A 407 14.47 38.64 3.49
CA ALA A 407 13.59 39.73 3.89
C ALA A 407 12.78 40.19 2.67
N GLU A 408 11.46 40.07 2.72
CA GLU A 408 10.62 40.84 1.80
C GLU A 408 10.82 42.33 2.11
N GLY A 409 11.23 43.12 1.11
CA GLY A 409 11.36 44.57 1.21
C GLY A 409 12.77 45.14 1.48
N ASP A 410 13.65 44.44 2.21
CA ASP A 410 14.90 45.06 2.74
C ASP A 410 16.23 44.52 2.17
N GLY A 411 16.19 43.89 1.01
CA GLY A 411 17.38 43.74 0.16
C GLY A 411 18.27 42.52 0.43
N GLY A 412 17.69 41.33 0.56
CA GLY A 412 18.36 40.06 0.26
C GLY A 412 18.47 39.06 1.42
N ASP A 413 19.00 37.87 1.10
CA ASP A 413 19.31 36.80 2.06
C ASP A 413 20.28 37.29 3.15
N PHE A 414 19.96 37.00 4.41
CA PHE A 414 20.87 37.22 5.53
C PHE A 414 20.92 36.00 6.45
N LEU A 415 22.04 35.85 7.15
CA LEU A 415 22.17 35.00 8.32
C LEU A 415 22.08 35.90 9.55
N GLN A 416 21.20 35.56 10.48
CA GLN A 416 21.09 36.26 11.74
C GLN A 416 21.28 35.32 12.92
N ILE A 417 22.02 35.83 13.91
CA ILE A 417 22.13 35.22 15.23
C ILE A 417 21.53 36.20 16.23
N THR A 418 20.45 35.79 16.89
CA THR A 418 19.85 36.57 17.97
C THR A 418 19.39 35.68 19.12
N HIS A 419 19.04 36.32 20.23
CA HIS A 419 18.49 35.68 21.43
C HIS A 419 16.99 35.94 21.53
N ASP A 420 16.31 35.18 22.38
CA ASP A 420 14.94 35.45 22.77
C ASP A 420 14.84 36.49 23.88
N LYS A 421 13.72 37.23 23.88
CA LYS A 421 13.29 38.11 24.96
C LYS A 421 12.64 37.27 26.07
N ASN A 422 12.38 37.92 27.20
CA ASN A 422 11.67 37.28 28.33
C ASN A 422 10.23 36.82 27.99
N ASP A 423 9.66 37.25 26.85
CA ASP A 423 8.35 36.82 26.36
C ASP A 423 8.42 35.61 25.39
N ASN A 424 9.61 34.99 25.24
CA ASN A 424 9.92 33.92 24.27
C ASN A 424 9.86 34.34 22.79
N ASN A 425 9.75 35.65 22.48
CA ASN A 425 9.88 36.14 21.11
C ASN A 425 11.35 36.46 20.79
N TRP A 426 11.75 36.37 19.53
CA TRP A 426 13.13 36.67 19.11
C TRP A 426 13.42 38.18 19.14
N ASP A 427 14.59 38.57 19.65
CA ASP A 427 15.04 39.96 19.69
C ASP A 427 15.76 40.37 18.40
N TRP A 428 15.00 40.50 17.32
CA TRP A 428 15.55 40.72 15.97
C TRP A 428 16.41 41.97 15.83
N ASP A 429 16.23 42.98 16.68
CA ASP A 429 16.97 44.24 16.59
C ASP A 429 18.24 44.29 17.43
N GLN A 430 18.55 43.23 18.20
CA GLN A 430 19.72 43.20 19.10
C GLN A 430 20.82 42.24 18.66
N GLY A 431 20.56 41.41 17.65
CA GLY A 431 21.46 40.36 17.20
C GLY A 431 22.61 40.83 16.29
N ILE A 432 23.33 39.83 15.77
CA ILE A 432 24.32 39.99 14.70
C ILE A 432 23.65 39.58 13.38
N THR A 433 23.68 40.48 12.40
CA THR A 433 23.14 40.23 11.06
C THR A 433 24.27 40.26 10.02
N LEU A 434 24.42 39.17 9.27
CA LEU A 434 25.32 39.07 8.14
C LEU A 434 24.50 39.03 6.83
N LYS A 435 24.56 40.09 6.04
CA LYS A 435 23.96 40.10 4.70
C LYS A 435 24.83 39.31 3.72
N ARG A 436 24.24 38.66 2.71
CA ARG A 436 24.97 37.97 1.63
C ARG A 436 25.99 38.87 0.90
N GLY A 437 25.81 40.19 0.91
CA GLY A 437 26.77 41.19 0.41
C GLY A 437 27.97 41.50 1.33
N GLY A 438 28.08 40.82 2.47
CA GLY A 438 29.18 40.93 3.43
C GLY A 438 29.09 42.09 4.41
N ASN A 439 27.94 42.78 4.50
CA ASN A 439 27.72 43.79 5.54
C ASN A 439 27.33 43.10 6.85
N VAL A 440 27.96 43.52 7.94
CA VAL A 440 27.70 43.04 9.30
C VAL A 440 27.01 44.14 10.11
N GLY A 441 25.80 43.85 10.58
CA GLY A 441 25.07 44.66 11.55
C GLY A 441 25.20 44.08 12.95
N ILE A 442 25.39 44.93 13.95
CA ILE A 442 25.28 44.59 15.37
C ILE A 442 24.22 45.53 15.95
N GLY A 443 23.11 45.00 16.44
CA GLY A 443 21.97 45.81 16.88
C GLY A 443 21.15 46.41 15.73
N THR A 444 21.23 45.84 14.53
CA THR A 444 20.47 46.26 13.34
C THR A 444 20.41 45.16 12.28
N THR A 445 19.24 44.97 11.66
CA THR A 445 19.02 44.05 10.54
C THR A 445 19.32 44.68 9.17
N THR A 446 19.48 46.00 9.11
CA THR A 446 19.67 46.79 7.90
C THR A 446 21.00 47.57 7.93
N PRO A 447 22.17 46.88 8.00
CA PRO A 447 23.46 47.55 8.02
C PRO A 447 23.68 48.37 6.74
N ALA A 448 23.87 49.69 6.90
CA ALA A 448 24.10 50.65 5.81
C ALA A 448 25.57 50.68 5.32
N ALA A 449 26.48 50.04 6.06
CA ALA A 449 27.91 49.96 5.76
C ALA A 449 28.45 48.55 6.03
N LYS A 450 29.73 48.30 5.68
CA LYS A 450 30.38 47.00 5.87
C LYS A 450 30.36 46.51 7.31
N LEU A 451 30.49 47.44 8.26
CA LEU A 451 30.24 47.22 9.68
C LEU A 451 29.34 48.36 10.18
N HIS A 452 28.18 48.02 10.75
CA HIS A 452 27.26 48.97 11.35
C HIS A 452 26.91 48.50 12.76
N VAL A 453 27.35 49.26 13.78
CA VAL A 453 26.95 49.05 15.18
C VAL A 453 25.91 50.10 15.51
N ASN A 454 24.71 49.66 15.89
CA ASN A 454 23.58 50.54 16.20
C ASN A 454 23.12 50.36 17.65
N GLY A 455 22.67 51.45 18.28
CA GLY A 455 22.07 51.42 19.62
C GLY A 455 23.02 51.14 20.79
N GLY A 456 24.34 51.05 20.57
CA GLY A 456 25.31 50.72 21.62
C GLY A 456 26.74 51.22 21.35
N ASN A 457 27.64 50.91 22.28
CA ASN A 457 29.06 51.30 22.19
C ASN A 457 29.89 50.23 21.45
N ALA A 458 30.82 50.68 20.62
CA ALA A 458 31.91 49.83 20.11
C ALA A 458 33.17 50.04 20.97
N VAL A 459 33.53 49.05 21.78
CA VAL A 459 34.74 49.10 22.62
C VAL A 459 35.88 48.38 21.90
N ILE A 460 36.93 49.11 21.53
CA ILE A 460 38.10 48.58 20.83
C ILE A 460 39.32 48.76 21.73
N THR A 461 39.86 47.66 22.25
CA THR A 461 41.04 47.68 23.15
C THR A 461 42.37 47.76 22.40
N GLY A 462 42.37 47.35 21.13
CA GLY A 462 43.50 47.41 20.21
C GLY A 462 43.66 48.78 19.53
N LYS A 463 44.31 48.77 18.36
CA LYS A 463 44.50 49.95 17.53
C LYS A 463 43.45 50.02 16.42
N VAL A 464 42.92 51.21 16.15
CA VAL A 464 42.02 51.51 15.02
C VAL A 464 42.83 52.21 13.93
N GLY A 465 42.97 51.56 12.78
CA GLY A 465 43.54 52.14 11.57
C GLY A 465 42.45 52.59 10.62
N ILE A 466 42.55 53.82 10.10
CA ILE A 466 41.68 54.35 9.04
C ILE A 466 42.58 54.68 7.84
N GLY A 467 42.39 53.97 6.74
CA GLY A 467 43.25 54.08 5.55
C GLY A 467 44.63 53.43 5.69
N ILE A 468 44.87 52.63 6.74
CA ILE A 468 46.17 51.98 7.01
C ILE A 468 45.98 50.58 7.60
N THR A 469 46.86 49.64 7.23
CA THR A 469 46.82 48.24 7.68
C THR A 469 47.61 47.98 8.96
N ASN A 470 48.66 48.77 9.23
CA ASN A 470 49.53 48.64 10.40
C ASN A 470 49.51 49.93 11.24
N PRO A 471 48.46 50.18 12.02
CA PRO A 471 48.40 51.37 12.86
C PRO A 471 49.52 51.38 13.91
N THR A 472 50.22 52.50 14.04
CA THR A 472 51.32 52.67 15.01
C THR A 472 50.81 53.22 16.35
N ALA A 473 49.66 53.90 16.38
CA ALA A 473 48.97 54.42 17.56
C ALA A 473 47.59 53.77 17.79
N LYS A 474 46.98 53.98 18.97
CA LYS A 474 45.62 53.46 19.28
C LYS A 474 44.55 53.94 18.29
N LEU A 475 44.68 55.16 17.79
CA LEU A 475 43.94 55.68 16.65
C LEU A 475 44.96 56.22 15.64
N HIS A 476 44.98 55.69 14.43
CA HIS A 476 45.86 56.14 13.35
C HIS A 476 45.03 56.35 12.08
N VAL A 477 44.93 57.60 11.64
CA VAL A 477 44.32 57.99 10.37
C VAL A 477 45.46 58.35 9.41
N ASN A 478 45.62 57.60 8.32
CA ASN A 478 46.69 57.82 7.34
C ASN A 478 46.15 58.56 6.11
N ASP A 479 46.78 59.67 5.74
CA ASP A 479 46.46 60.49 4.55
C ASP A 479 44.97 60.86 4.40
N GLY A 480 44.21 60.87 5.51
CA GLY A 480 42.77 61.11 5.53
C GLY A 480 42.36 62.15 6.57
N ASP A 481 41.13 62.64 6.44
CA ASP A 481 40.57 63.64 7.35
C ASP A 481 40.06 63.01 8.65
N ALA A 482 40.33 63.68 9.77
CA ALA A 482 39.67 63.41 11.05
C ALA A 482 38.69 64.56 11.35
N VAL A 483 37.41 64.36 11.03
CA VAL A 483 36.36 65.35 11.32
C VAL A 483 35.75 65.05 12.69
N ILE A 484 35.96 65.95 13.66
CA ILE A 484 35.40 65.83 15.02
C ILE A 484 34.52 67.06 15.27
N SER A 485 33.21 66.85 15.29
CA SER A 485 32.22 67.91 15.57
C SER A 485 32.11 68.26 17.05
N GLY A 486 32.48 67.30 17.91
CA GLY A 486 32.58 67.46 19.36
C GLY A 486 33.87 68.12 19.84
N LYS A 487 34.22 67.91 21.10
CA LYS A 487 35.48 68.41 21.68
C LYS A 487 36.59 67.37 21.56
N VAL A 488 37.81 67.82 21.30
CA VAL A 488 39.04 67.02 21.34
C VAL A 488 39.81 67.37 22.59
N GLY A 489 40.01 66.40 23.48
CA GLY A 489 40.89 66.49 24.64
C GLY A 489 42.21 65.78 24.39
N ILE A 490 43.32 66.45 24.66
CA ILE A 490 44.66 65.85 24.67
C ILE A 490 45.22 66.08 26.08
N GLY A 491 45.56 65.00 26.79
CA GLY A 491 45.99 65.07 28.19
C GLY A 491 44.87 65.25 29.24
N THR A 492 43.61 65.40 28.81
CA THR A 492 42.45 65.62 29.68
C THR A 492 41.25 64.75 29.29
N THR A 493 40.43 64.36 30.26
CA THR A 493 39.16 63.63 30.06
C THR A 493 37.94 64.56 30.03
N THR A 494 38.11 65.84 30.37
CA THR A 494 37.02 66.83 30.45
C THR A 494 37.37 68.11 29.66
N PRO A 495 37.33 68.08 28.32
CA PRO A 495 37.68 69.24 27.50
C PRO A 495 36.76 70.44 27.76
N ALA A 496 37.33 71.60 28.10
CA ALA A 496 36.56 72.83 28.32
C ALA A 496 36.17 73.51 26.99
N ALA A 497 37.02 73.42 25.96
CA ALA A 497 36.82 74.00 24.62
C ALA A 497 36.80 72.93 23.51
N LYS A 498 36.49 73.33 22.25
CA LYS A 498 36.46 72.41 21.09
C LYS A 498 37.79 71.66 20.87
N LEU A 499 38.91 72.30 21.18
CA LEU A 499 40.21 71.67 21.32
C LEU A 499 40.79 72.11 22.67
N HIS A 500 41.10 71.16 23.55
CA HIS A 500 41.72 71.40 24.85
C HIS A 500 42.94 70.49 24.98
N VAL A 501 44.13 71.10 24.99
CA VAL A 501 45.40 70.42 25.26
C VAL A 501 45.80 70.81 26.68
N ASP A 502 45.81 69.84 27.59
CA ASP A 502 46.13 70.03 29.01
C ASP A 502 47.45 69.29 29.31
N GLY A 503 48.55 70.04 29.29
CA GLY A 503 49.92 69.50 29.34
C GLY A 503 50.44 68.94 28.00
N GLY A 504 51.76 68.97 27.84
CA GLY A 504 52.45 68.55 26.60
C GLY A 504 52.52 69.63 25.51
N ASP A 505 53.12 69.28 24.36
CA ASP A 505 53.33 70.19 23.23
C ASP A 505 52.27 70.02 22.14
N ALA A 506 51.80 71.13 21.57
CA ALA A 506 51.00 71.15 20.34
C ALA A 506 51.87 71.64 19.18
N VAL A 507 52.38 70.72 18.36
CA VAL A 507 53.20 71.04 17.17
C VAL A 507 52.32 71.13 15.93
N ILE A 508 52.32 72.27 15.24
CA ILE A 508 51.56 72.48 13.99
C ILE A 508 52.55 72.81 12.87
N GLY A 509 52.75 71.88 11.94
CA GLY A 509 53.72 71.99 10.84
C GLY A 509 53.30 72.90 9.67
N GLY A 510 52.47 73.91 9.91
CA GLY A 510 51.87 74.76 8.87
C GLY A 510 51.29 76.08 9.42
N LYS A 511 50.52 76.79 8.58
CA LYS A 511 49.89 78.07 8.98
C LYS A 511 48.76 77.83 9.98
N VAL A 512 48.77 78.55 11.10
CA VAL A 512 47.67 78.59 12.07
C VAL A 512 46.86 79.87 11.84
N ALA A 513 45.56 79.74 11.61
CA ALA A 513 44.64 80.87 11.56
C ALA A 513 43.77 80.88 12.81
N ILE A 514 43.96 81.88 13.67
CA ILE A 514 43.14 82.08 14.87
C ILE A 514 42.12 83.17 14.55
N ARG A 515 40.84 82.81 14.49
CA ARG A 515 39.75 83.77 14.34
C ARG A 515 38.99 83.83 15.67
N THR A 516 39.13 84.95 16.38
CA THR A 516 38.38 85.24 17.60
C THR A 516 37.53 86.50 17.42
N THR A 517 36.33 86.51 17.99
CA THR A 517 35.49 87.71 18.12
C THR A 517 35.68 88.41 19.46
N ASN A 518 36.47 87.82 20.38
CA ASN A 518 36.85 88.40 21.66
C ASN A 518 38.30 87.97 22.02
N PRO A 519 39.31 88.82 21.79
CA PRO A 519 40.71 88.43 21.94
C PRO A 519 41.14 88.37 23.41
N GLN A 520 41.17 87.16 23.96
CA GLN A 520 42.04 86.80 25.09
C GLN A 520 43.06 85.81 24.54
N ILE A 521 43.97 86.31 23.71
CA ILE A 521 45.10 85.51 23.21
C ILE A 521 46.28 85.82 24.12
N ASP A 522 46.54 84.94 25.08
CA ASP A 522 47.70 85.04 25.97
C ASP A 522 48.79 84.08 25.46
N LEU A 523 49.62 84.56 24.54
CA LEU A 523 50.73 83.78 23.98
C LEU A 523 51.97 83.94 24.86
N TRP A 524 52.12 83.07 25.85
CA TRP A 524 53.34 82.99 26.64
C TRP A 524 54.40 82.23 25.85
N HIS A 525 55.44 82.93 25.40
CA HIS A 525 56.70 82.30 25.00
C HIS A 525 57.70 82.48 26.14
N ARG A 526 58.28 81.38 26.61
CA ARG A 526 59.43 81.44 27.52
C ARG A 526 60.67 81.55 26.63
N THR A 527 61.24 82.74 26.51
CA THR A 527 62.62 82.86 26.00
C THR A 527 63.55 82.16 26.99
N SER A 528 64.45 81.32 26.47
CA SER A 528 65.52 80.65 27.23
C SER A 528 66.33 81.62 28.07
#